data_AF-A0A3L8Q8Q7-F1
#
_entry.id   AF-A0A3L8Q8Q7-F1
#
_cell.length_a   1.000
_cell.length_b   1.000
_cell.length_c   1.000
_cell.angle_alpha   90.00
_cell.angle_beta   90.00
_cell.angle_gamma   90.00
#
_symmetry.space_group_name_H-M   'P 1'
#
loop_
_entity.id
_entity.type
_entity.pdbx_description
1 polymer ?
#
loop_
_entity_poly.entity_id
_entity_poly.type
_entity_poly.pdbx_seq_one_letter_code
_entity_poly.pdbx_strand_id
1 'polypeptide(L)'
;MVLQEAHKDATVWRKPSEEFSGYLYKAQGVVEDVTNRIVDHIRPGPYRLDWDSLMTSMDIMETFEEVKTGISLDYGDVRPNFVRGFNHPCGWFCVPLKDSPGHSLLTGYIQTELRGMLPQSAVDTAMS
;
A
#
# COMPACT_ATOMS: atom_id res chain seq x y z
N MET A 1 10.26 -12.15 7.62
CA MET A 1 10.41 -10.69 7.55
C MET A 1 11.08 -10.23 8.84
N VAL A 2 11.92 -9.19 8.78
CA VAL A 2 12.58 -8.56 9.92
C VAL A 2 11.82 -7.29 10.31
N LEU A 3 11.80 -6.96 11.60
CA LEU A 3 11.20 -5.71 12.08
C LEU A 3 11.94 -4.52 11.46
N GLN A 4 11.20 -3.60 10.87
CA GLN A 4 11.73 -2.33 10.33
C GLN A 4 11.42 -1.20 11.31
N GLU A 5 10.16 -1.07 11.70
CA GLU A 5 9.71 0.00 12.60
C GLU A 5 8.50 -0.45 13.42
N ALA A 6 8.37 0.06 14.63
CA ALA A 6 7.24 -0.17 15.50
C ALA A 6 6.76 1.17 16.06
N HIS A 7 5.58 1.59 15.62
CA HIS A 7 4.83 2.72 16.15
C HIS A 7 3.83 2.23 17.20
N LYS A 8 3.19 3.16 17.90
CA LYS A 8 2.16 2.83 18.91
C LYS A 8 1.01 2.01 18.31
N ASP A 9 0.60 2.35 17.09
CA ASP A 9 -0.64 1.86 16.47
C ASP A 9 -0.39 0.96 15.24
N ALA A 10 0.86 0.87 14.77
CA ALA A 10 1.24 0.07 13.61
C ALA A 10 2.66 -0.49 13.74
N THR A 11 2.88 -1.65 13.13
CA THR A 11 4.21 -2.27 13.04
C THR A 11 4.54 -2.57 11.58
N VAL A 12 5.77 -2.28 11.18
CA VAL A 12 6.27 -2.48 9.83
C VAL A 12 7.42 -3.48 9.85
N TRP A 13 7.37 -4.46 8.97
CA TRP A 13 8.43 -5.42 8.71
C TRP A 13 8.84 -5.36 7.25
N ARG A 14 10.05 -5.84 6.95
CA ARG A 14 10.51 -6.02 5.57
C ARG A 14 11.19 -7.37 5.35
N LYS A 15 11.24 -7.83 4.10
CA LYS A 15 12.15 -8.88 3.63
C LYS A 15 12.68 -8.50 2.24
N PRO A 16 13.83 -9.00 1.80
CA PRO A 16 14.25 -8.87 0.40
C PRO A 16 13.13 -9.32 -0.53
N SER A 17 12.87 -8.55 -1.58
CA SER A 17 11.91 -8.90 -2.62
C SER A 17 12.47 -10.03 -3.50
N GLU A 18 11.58 -10.88 -4.00
CA GLU A 18 11.90 -11.88 -5.04
C GLU A 18 11.60 -11.36 -6.45
N GLU A 19 10.98 -10.18 -6.57
CA GLU A 19 10.52 -9.59 -7.83
C GLU A 19 11.49 -8.52 -8.36
N PHE A 20 12.21 -7.83 -7.48
CA PHE A 20 13.16 -6.78 -7.85
C PHE A 20 14.27 -6.59 -6.80
N SER A 21 15.27 -5.77 -7.14
CA SER A 21 16.36 -5.40 -6.21
C SER A 21 15.87 -4.38 -5.18
N GLY A 22 15.11 -4.86 -4.19
CA GLY A 22 14.54 -4.06 -3.12
C GLY A 22 13.87 -4.92 -2.05
N TYR A 23 12.80 -4.42 -1.46
CA TYR A 23 12.14 -5.06 -0.32
C TYR A 23 10.63 -5.20 -0.52
N LEU A 24 10.09 -6.28 0.03
CA LEU A 24 8.67 -6.42 0.34
C LEU A 24 8.45 -5.93 1.77
N TYR A 25 7.56 -4.95 1.92
CA TYR A 25 7.13 -4.42 3.21
C TYR A 25 5.80 -5.04 3.63
N LYS A 26 5.66 -5.32 4.93
CA LYS A 26 4.40 -5.66 5.57
C LYS A 26 4.12 -4.62 6.64
N ALA A 27 2.93 -4.02 6.62
CA ALA A 27 2.42 -3.19 7.70
C ALA A 27 1.24 -3.90 8.38
N GLN A 28 1.13 -3.79 9.70
CA GLN A 28 0.00 -4.34 10.44
C GLN A 28 -0.40 -3.41 11.57
N GLY A 29 -1.70 -3.15 11.72
CA GLY A 29 -2.25 -2.29 12.75
C GLY A 29 -3.72 -2.60 13.01
N VAL A 30 -4.22 -2.14 14.16
CA VAL A 30 -5.65 -2.22 14.50
C VAL A 30 -6.30 -0.90 14.14
N VAL A 31 -7.43 -0.95 13.44
CA VAL A 31 -8.22 0.21 13.07
C VAL A 31 -9.57 0.13 13.78
N GLU A 32 -10.00 1.22 14.40
CA GLU A 32 -11.31 1.35 15.06
C GLU A 32 -12.41 1.60 14.02
N ASP A 33 -12.63 0.63 13.14
CA ASP A 33 -13.80 0.59 12.26
C ASP A 33 -14.07 -0.85 11.78
N VAL A 34 -15.24 -1.08 11.21
CA VAL A 34 -15.60 -2.35 10.58
C VAL A 34 -14.94 -2.52 9.23
N THR A 35 -14.68 -3.78 8.87
CA THR A 35 -13.92 -4.17 7.67
C THR A 35 -14.42 -3.51 6.39
N ASN A 36 -15.74 -3.46 6.16
CA ASN A 36 -16.29 -2.89 4.93
C ASN A 36 -15.96 -1.39 4.79
N ARG A 37 -16.13 -0.63 5.88
CA ARG A 37 -15.82 0.81 5.90
C ARG A 37 -14.34 1.05 5.66
N ILE A 38 -13.46 0.28 6.27
CA ILE A 38 -12.01 0.39 6.06
C ILE A 38 -11.66 0.09 4.60
N VAL A 39 -12.19 -0.99 4.04
CA VAL A 39 -11.90 -1.39 2.66
C VAL A 39 -12.42 -0.33 1.67
N ASP A 40 -13.58 0.28 1.91
CA ASP A 40 -14.10 1.37 1.08
C ASP A 40 -13.17 2.59 1.03
N HIS A 41 -12.42 2.86 2.10
CA HIS A 41 -11.41 3.94 2.15
C HIS A 41 -10.07 3.54 1.54
N ILE A 42 -9.82 2.24 1.33
CA ILE A 42 -8.58 1.73 0.73
C ILE A 42 -8.70 1.59 -0.79
N ARG A 43 -9.87 1.13 -1.28
CA ARG A 43 -10.11 0.90 -2.71
C ARG A 43 -9.89 2.20 -3.52
N PRO A 44 -9.48 2.11 -4.79
CA PRO A 44 -9.40 3.27 -5.66
C PRO A 44 -10.75 3.98 -5.73
N GLY A 45 -10.76 5.29 -5.46
CA GLY A 45 -11.96 6.12 -5.44
C GLY A 45 -11.76 7.42 -4.67
N PRO A 46 -12.80 8.28 -4.62
CA PRO A 46 -12.72 9.60 -3.99
C PRO A 46 -12.40 9.53 -2.49
N TYR A 47 -12.88 8.51 -1.78
CA TYR A 47 -12.55 8.35 -0.36
C TYR A 47 -11.05 8.20 -0.14
N ARG A 48 -10.35 7.39 -0.95
CA ARG A 48 -8.91 7.23 -0.84
C ARG A 48 -8.16 8.52 -1.10
N LEU A 49 -8.53 9.24 -2.17
CA LEU A 49 -7.89 10.51 -2.53
C LEU A 49 -8.10 11.59 -1.47
N ASP A 50 -9.22 11.56 -0.75
CA ASP A 50 -9.55 12.55 0.28
C ASP A 50 -8.63 12.47 1.50
N TRP A 51 -8.38 11.27 2.04
CA TRP A 51 -7.61 11.11 3.29
C TRP A 51 -6.12 10.83 3.08
N ASP A 52 -5.72 10.24 1.95
CA ASP A 52 -4.32 9.88 1.73
C ASP A 52 -3.48 11.09 1.30
N SER A 53 -2.81 11.69 2.29
CA SER A 53 -1.94 12.85 2.09
C SER A 53 -0.77 12.65 1.09
N LEU A 54 -0.39 11.41 0.78
CA LEU A 54 0.64 11.13 -0.22
C LEU A 54 0.07 11.09 -1.65
N MET A 55 -1.25 10.97 -1.80
CA MET A 55 -1.91 10.85 -3.08
C MET A 55 -2.36 12.22 -3.60
N THR A 56 -1.69 12.70 -4.65
CA THR A 56 -1.99 14.02 -5.24
C THR A 56 -3.06 13.99 -6.34
N SER A 57 -3.27 12.83 -6.97
CA SER A 57 -4.27 12.60 -8.01
C SER A 57 -4.60 11.12 -8.12
N MET A 58 -5.83 10.78 -8.51
CA MET A 58 -6.25 9.41 -8.82
C MET A 58 -7.27 9.42 -9.95
N ASP A 59 -7.01 8.60 -10.98
CA ASP A 59 -7.89 8.40 -12.11
C ASP A 59 -8.19 6.90 -12.27
N ILE A 60 -9.47 6.53 -12.36
CA ILE A 60 -9.90 5.17 -12.69
C ILE A 60 -10.02 5.08 -14.20
N MET A 61 -9.08 4.37 -14.84
CA MET A 61 -9.01 4.26 -16.31
C MET A 61 -10.08 3.31 -16.86
N GLU A 62 -10.25 2.16 -16.21
CA GLU A 62 -11.21 1.12 -16.60
C GLU A 62 -11.67 0.36 -15.35
N THR A 63 -12.91 -0.14 -15.37
CA THR A 63 -13.48 -0.93 -14.28
C THR A 63 -13.92 -2.28 -14.81
N PHE A 64 -13.33 -3.36 -14.27
CA PHE A 64 -13.69 -4.73 -14.62
C PHE A 64 -14.49 -5.38 -13.49
N GLU A 65 -13.81 -5.71 -12.40
CA GLU A 65 -14.35 -6.38 -11.22
C GLU A 65 -13.76 -5.79 -9.92
N GLU A 66 -14.31 -6.16 -8.78
CA GLU A 66 -13.82 -5.70 -7.48
C GLU A 66 -12.49 -6.39 -7.11
N VAL A 67 -11.42 -5.60 -6.95
CA VAL A 67 -10.09 -6.12 -6.62
C VAL A 67 -9.61 -5.60 -5.27
N LYS A 68 -9.02 -6.48 -4.45
CA LYS A 68 -8.44 -6.14 -3.12
C LYS A 68 -6.90 -6.12 -3.12
N THR A 69 -6.31 -6.53 -4.23
CA THR A 69 -4.86 -6.59 -4.48
C THR A 69 -4.53 -5.79 -5.73
N GLY A 70 -3.27 -5.38 -5.88
CA GLY A 70 -2.81 -4.57 -6.99
C GLY A 70 -1.48 -5.07 -7.55
N ILE A 71 -1.28 -4.80 -8.83
CA ILE A 71 0.00 -4.90 -9.52
C ILE A 71 -0.01 -3.82 -10.61
N SER A 72 1.14 -3.19 -10.86
CA SER A 72 1.29 -2.27 -11.98
C SER A 72 1.18 -3.03 -13.30
N LEU A 73 0.53 -2.39 -14.27
CA LEU A 73 0.48 -2.82 -15.65
C LEU A 73 1.13 -1.76 -16.54
N ASP A 74 1.74 -2.19 -17.63
CA ASP A 74 2.21 -1.27 -18.66
C ASP A 74 1.02 -0.74 -19.46
N TYR A 75 0.59 0.47 -19.11
CA TYR A 75 -0.59 1.11 -19.70
C TYR A 75 -0.43 2.63 -19.84
N GLY A 76 -0.79 3.14 -21.02
CA GLY A 76 -0.77 4.56 -21.36
C GLY A 76 0.63 5.18 -21.50
N ASP A 77 0.66 6.46 -21.85
CA ASP A 77 1.91 7.18 -22.13
C ASP A 77 2.65 7.62 -20.85
N VAL A 78 3.95 7.89 -20.99
CA VAL A 78 4.74 8.50 -19.92
C VAL A 78 4.41 9.98 -19.83
N ARG A 79 3.95 10.43 -18.65
CA ARG A 79 3.70 11.85 -18.41
C ARG A 79 5.00 12.58 -18.06
N PRO A 80 5.28 13.74 -18.66
CA PRO A 80 6.42 14.55 -18.24
C PRO A 80 6.26 14.97 -16.77
N ASN A 81 7.37 15.10 -16.05
CA ASN A 81 7.47 15.45 -14.62
C ASN A 81 7.10 14.36 -13.61
N PHE A 82 6.70 13.16 -14.05
CA PHE A 82 6.43 12.04 -13.16
C PHE A 82 7.25 10.81 -13.55
N VAL A 83 7.97 10.23 -12.59
CA VAL A 83 8.60 8.92 -12.78
C VAL A 83 7.53 7.84 -12.64
N ARG A 84 7.41 6.96 -13.64
CA ARG A 84 6.52 5.80 -13.57
C ARG A 84 7.18 4.70 -12.74
N GLY A 85 6.93 4.74 -11.43
CA GLY A 85 7.24 3.63 -10.52
C GLY A 85 6.46 2.36 -10.88
N PHE A 86 6.84 1.24 -10.26
CA PHE A 86 6.22 -0.06 -10.49
C PHE A 86 5.84 -0.72 -9.17
N ASN A 87 4.56 -0.98 -8.96
CA ASN A 87 4.09 -1.82 -7.88
C ASN A 87 4.14 -3.28 -8.34
N HIS A 88 5.08 -4.04 -7.80
CA HIS A 88 5.00 -5.51 -7.80
C HIS A 88 3.80 -5.96 -6.95
N PRO A 89 3.39 -7.25 -6.94
CA PRO A 89 2.19 -7.69 -6.24
C PRO A 89 2.06 -7.11 -4.82
N CYS A 90 0.96 -6.41 -4.57
CA CYS A 90 0.68 -5.69 -3.33
C CYS A 90 -0.81 -5.77 -2.97
N GLY A 91 -1.19 -5.37 -1.75
CA GLY A 91 -2.59 -5.35 -1.35
C GLY A 91 -2.84 -5.26 0.14
N TRP A 92 -4.12 -5.18 0.50
CA TRP A 92 -4.58 -5.03 1.88
C TRP A 92 -5.53 -6.16 2.27
N PHE A 93 -5.29 -6.72 3.44
CA PHE A 93 -6.15 -7.69 4.11
C PHE A 93 -6.75 -7.01 5.33
N CYS A 94 -8.08 -7.04 5.45
CA CYS A 94 -8.78 -6.48 6.58
C CYS A 94 -9.74 -7.54 7.13
N VAL A 95 -9.60 -7.85 8.42
CA VAL A 95 -10.43 -8.87 9.09
C VAL A 95 -10.94 -8.32 10.42
N PRO A 96 -12.15 -8.69 10.85
CA PRO A 96 -12.67 -8.27 12.15
C PRO A 96 -11.83 -8.84 13.30
N LEU A 97 -11.65 -8.07 14.36
CA LEU A 97 -11.08 -8.60 15.61
C LEU A 97 -12.13 -9.42 16.36
N LYS A 98 -11.75 -10.63 16.80
CA LYS A 98 -12.66 -11.58 17.44
C LYS A 98 -13.37 -11.00 18.67
N ASP A 99 -12.64 -10.25 19.49
CA ASP A 99 -13.12 -9.75 20.77
C ASP A 99 -13.55 -8.27 20.73
N SER A 100 -13.50 -7.63 19.55
CA SER A 100 -13.86 -6.23 19.38
C SER A 100 -14.51 -5.99 18.01
N PRO A 101 -15.84 -6.17 17.88
CA PRO A 101 -16.55 -6.08 16.59
C PRO A 101 -16.49 -4.71 15.91
N GLY A 102 -16.22 -3.64 16.66
CA GLY A 102 -16.02 -2.29 16.14
C GLY A 102 -14.58 -2.03 15.65
N HIS A 103 -13.71 -3.03 15.67
CA HIS A 103 -12.31 -2.92 15.27
C HIS A 103 -11.94 -4.00 14.26
N SER A 104 -10.99 -3.68 13.39
CA SER A 104 -10.45 -4.63 12.42
C SER A 104 -8.93 -4.65 12.46
N LEU A 105 -8.35 -5.82 12.21
CA LEU A 105 -6.94 -5.97 11.94
C LEU A 105 -6.69 -5.69 10.46
N LEU A 106 -5.91 -4.65 10.17
CA LEU A 106 -5.49 -4.30 8.82
C LEU A 106 -4.05 -4.75 8.61
N THR A 107 -3.81 -5.50 7.53
CA THR A 107 -2.48 -5.96 7.12
C THR A 107 -2.24 -5.59 5.67
N GLY A 108 -1.23 -4.75 5.42
CA GLY A 108 -0.80 -4.35 4.08
C GLY A 108 0.48 -5.05 3.66
N TYR A 109 0.58 -5.39 2.37
CA TYR A 109 1.82 -5.82 1.72
C TYR A 109 2.13 -4.86 0.59
N ILE A 110 3.28 -4.19 0.64
CA ILE A 110 3.68 -3.15 -0.32
C ILE A 110 5.04 -3.52 -0.91
N GLN A 111 5.14 -3.46 -2.23
CA GLN A 111 6.31 -3.90 -2.98
C GLN A 111 6.59 -2.94 -4.15
N THR A 112 6.80 -1.68 -3.79
CA THR A 112 6.95 -0.58 -4.74
C THR A 112 8.41 -0.39 -5.14
N GLU A 113 8.67 -0.47 -6.44
CA GLU A 113 9.90 -0.05 -7.07
C GLU A 113 9.75 1.41 -7.54
N LEU A 114 10.34 2.35 -6.79
CA LEU A 114 10.27 3.79 -7.11
C LEU A 114 10.98 4.16 -8.41
N ARG A 115 11.97 3.34 -8.82
CA ARG A 115 12.90 3.57 -9.93
C ARG A 115 13.73 4.85 -9.75
N GLY A 116 14.54 5.17 -10.76
CA GLY A 116 15.51 6.25 -10.70
C GLY A 116 16.75 5.88 -9.86
N MET A 117 17.65 6.86 -9.68
CA MET A 117 18.85 6.69 -8.88
C MET A 117 18.62 7.24 -7.47
N LEU A 118 18.08 6.41 -6.59
CA LEU A 118 17.81 6.74 -5.19
C LEU A 118 18.75 5.93 -4.28
N PRO A 119 19.38 6.56 -3.27
CA PRO A 119 20.06 5.81 -2.22
C PRO A 119 19.07 4.90 -1.51
N GLN A 120 19.48 3.65 -1.21
CA GLN A 120 18.59 2.68 -0.54
C GLN A 120 18.07 3.20 0.80
N SER A 121 18.87 3.98 1.54
CA SER A 121 18.42 4.60 2.80
C SER A 121 17.24 5.54 2.61
N ALA A 122 17.20 6.32 1.51
CA ALA A 122 16.09 7.21 1.22
C ALA A 122 14.83 6.41 0.84
N VAL A 123 14.99 5.30 0.11
CA VAL A 123 13.88 4.37 -0.20
C VAL A 123 13.34 3.76 1.08
N ASP A 124 14.20 3.26 1.95
CA ASP A 124 13.80 2.62 3.21
C ASP A 124 13.02 3.60 4.10
N THR A 125 13.48 4.85 4.25
CA THR A 125 12.79 5.89 5.01
C THR A 125 11.45 6.30 4.41
N ALA A 126 11.31 6.27 3.07
CA ALA A 126 10.05 6.62 2.42
C ALA A 126 9.00 5.50 2.52
N MET A 127 9.42 4.26 2.78
CA MET A 127 8.57 3.06 2.80
C MET A 127 8.23 2.56 4.22
N SER A 128 8.88 3.09 5.26
CA SER A 128 8.63 2.80 6.68
C SER A 128 7.70 3.83 7.30
#